data_AF-A0A2V8LGP9-F1
#
_entry.id   AF-A0A2V8LGP9-F1
#
_cell.length_a   1.000
_cell.length_b   1.000
_cell.length_c   1.000
_cell.angle_alpha   90.00
_cell.angle_beta   90.00
_cell.angle_gamma   90.00
#
_symmetry.space_group_name_H-M   'P 1'
#
loop_
_entity.id
_entity.type
_entity.pdbx_description
1 polymer ?
#
loop_
_entity_poly.entity_id
_entity_poly.type
_entity_poly.pdbx_seq_one_letter_code
_entity_poly.pdbx_strand_id
1 'polypeptide(L)'
;MSLDDTNPTVQILYAEDDPPSGRLVRSIAETEGYSVKVVTTGQEFLRALSEDKPDLLLLDLNLPDGSGLDFLAKARIRSPEAPVIVVTASNSVDDVVKALKGGAIDYLTKPVDIQRMIVSLANATKIMRQQQDLIKLRSEVKESYRLEHMIGSSPATKQVRDLIRQAAPTDATVLIMGESGTGKELVARALHYA
;
A
#
# COMPACT_ATOMS: atom_id res chain seq x y z
N MET A 1 -26.84 -3.85 20.18
CA MET A 1 -26.86 -3.06 18.93
C MET A 1 -25.49 -2.43 18.82
N SER A 2 -24.56 -3.15 18.20
CA SER A 2 -23.13 -2.84 18.22
C SER A 2 -22.74 -2.06 16.97
N LEU A 3 -21.99 -0.98 17.18
CA LEU A 3 -21.58 0.02 16.20
C LEU A 3 -20.26 -0.39 15.51
N ASP A 4 -20.24 -1.46 14.71
CA ASP A 4 -18.99 -1.89 14.01
C ASP A 4 -19.14 -2.17 12.51
N ASP A 5 -20.26 -1.83 11.86
CA ASP A 5 -20.53 -2.20 10.45
C ASP A 5 -20.19 -1.12 9.41
N THR A 6 -19.00 -0.51 9.44
CA THR A 6 -18.55 0.32 8.28
C THR A 6 -17.06 0.20 7.93
N ASN A 7 -16.32 -0.76 8.48
CA ASN A 7 -14.96 -0.99 7.97
C ASN A 7 -15.04 -1.92 6.75
N PRO A 8 -14.57 -1.49 5.56
CA PRO A 8 -14.58 -2.36 4.39
C PRO A 8 -13.80 -3.66 4.68
N THR A 9 -14.38 -4.78 4.24
CA THR A 9 -13.77 -6.10 4.37
C THR A 9 -12.40 -6.10 3.69
N VAL A 10 -11.35 -6.44 4.43
CA VAL A 10 -9.98 -6.50 3.92
C VAL A 10 -9.89 -7.59 2.84
N GLN A 11 -9.45 -7.19 1.64
CA GLN A 11 -9.34 -8.06 0.47
C GLN A 11 -7.93 -8.66 0.39
N ILE A 12 -7.86 -9.98 0.43
CA ILE A 12 -6.62 -10.76 0.32
C ILE A 12 -6.56 -11.40 -1.07
N LEU A 13 -5.44 -11.24 -1.74
CA LEU A 13 -5.11 -12.03 -2.93
C LEU A 13 -4.08 -13.10 -2.55
N TYR A 14 -4.39 -14.37 -2.82
CA TYR A 14 -3.53 -15.50 -2.52
C TYR A 14 -3.15 -16.27 -3.79
N ALA A 15 -1.85 -16.42 -4.05
CA ALA A 15 -1.35 -17.35 -5.07
C ALA A 15 -0.99 -18.71 -4.46
N GLU A 16 -1.71 -19.76 -4.88
CA GLU A 16 -1.60 -21.12 -4.39
C GLU A 16 -2.14 -22.10 -5.43
N ASP A 17 -1.30 -23.04 -5.87
CA ASP A 17 -1.68 -24.04 -6.87
C ASP A 17 -2.28 -25.31 -6.25
N ASP A 18 -2.05 -25.58 -4.95
CA ASP A 18 -2.67 -26.69 -4.23
C ASP A 18 -4.08 -26.35 -3.70
N PRO A 19 -5.17 -26.92 -4.29
CA PRO A 19 -6.53 -26.55 -3.91
C PRO A 19 -6.91 -26.83 -2.45
N PRO A 20 -6.50 -27.96 -1.82
CA PRO A 20 -6.65 -28.18 -0.39
C PRO A 20 -6.03 -27.08 0.48
N SER A 21 -4.76 -26.71 0.23
CA SER A 21 -4.07 -25.64 0.93
C SER A 21 -4.79 -24.30 0.75
N GLY A 22 -5.16 -23.98 -0.50
CA GLY A 22 -5.90 -22.76 -0.83
C GLY A 22 -7.24 -22.65 -0.10
N ARG A 23 -8.00 -23.75 -0.03
CA ARG A 23 -9.26 -23.81 0.72
C ARG A 23 -9.07 -23.67 2.23
N LEU A 24 -8.02 -24.27 2.79
CA LEU A 24 -7.73 -24.18 4.22
C LEU A 24 -7.40 -22.75 4.62
N VAL A 25 -6.43 -22.12 3.95
CA VAL A 25 -6.02 -20.73 4.20
C VAL A 25 -7.22 -19.80 4.03
N ARG A 26 -7.98 -19.97 2.94
CA ARG A 26 -9.21 -19.19 2.71
C ARG A 26 -10.21 -19.34 3.86
N SER A 27 -10.50 -20.56 4.30
CA SER A 27 -11.46 -20.81 5.38
C SER A 27 -11.03 -20.19 6.71
N ILE A 28 -9.73 -20.23 7.04
CA ILE A 28 -9.19 -19.60 8.24
C ILE A 28 -9.37 -18.08 8.16
N ALA A 29 -8.95 -17.47 7.04
CA ALA A 29 -9.05 -16.03 6.84
C ALA A 29 -10.52 -15.54 6.81
N GLU A 30 -11.42 -16.24 6.13
CA GLU A 30 -12.83 -15.86 6.07
C GLU A 30 -13.52 -15.93 7.46
N THR A 31 -13.08 -16.85 8.34
CA THR A 31 -13.57 -16.91 9.74
C THR A 31 -13.18 -15.68 10.54
N GLU A 32 -12.05 -15.06 10.22
CA GLU A 32 -11.57 -13.81 10.83
C GLU A 32 -12.08 -12.54 10.13
N GLY A 33 -13.03 -12.68 9.20
CA GLY A 33 -13.67 -11.54 8.52
C GLY A 33 -12.90 -10.97 7.34
N TYR A 34 -11.95 -11.72 6.77
CA TYR A 34 -11.26 -11.36 5.52
C TYR A 34 -12.01 -11.90 4.29
N SER A 35 -11.83 -11.26 3.14
CA SER A 35 -12.27 -11.79 1.83
C SER A 35 -11.04 -12.29 1.09
N VAL A 36 -11.06 -13.53 0.57
CA VAL A 36 -9.88 -14.12 -0.10
C VAL A 36 -10.19 -14.51 -1.53
N LYS A 37 -9.43 -13.94 -2.48
CA LYS A 37 -9.35 -14.41 -3.87
C LYS A 37 -8.12 -15.31 -4.01
N VAL A 38 -8.33 -16.57 -4.37
CA VAL A 38 -7.25 -17.52 -4.66
C VAL A 38 -7.03 -17.61 -6.16
N VAL A 39 -5.78 -17.55 -6.60
CA VAL A 39 -5.31 -17.78 -7.97
C VAL A 39 -4.24 -18.86 -7.94
N THR A 40 -4.04 -19.58 -9.05
CA THR A 40 -3.22 -20.80 -9.03
C THR A 40 -1.87 -20.65 -9.74
N THR A 41 -1.60 -19.48 -10.30
CA THR A 41 -0.33 -19.20 -11.01
C THR A 41 0.20 -17.82 -10.64
N GLY A 42 1.52 -17.64 -10.74
CA GLY A 42 2.15 -16.35 -10.47
C GLY A 42 1.78 -15.28 -11.51
N GLN A 43 1.53 -15.67 -12.77
CA GLN A 43 1.03 -14.73 -13.78
C GLN A 43 -0.38 -14.24 -13.47
N GLU A 44 -1.30 -15.13 -13.07
CA GLU A 44 -2.64 -14.73 -12.64
C GLU A 44 -2.59 -13.82 -11.41
N PHE A 45 -1.70 -14.12 -10.47
CA PHE A 45 -1.45 -13.29 -9.30
C PHE A 45 -1.02 -11.87 -9.67
N LEU A 46 -0.03 -11.74 -10.53
CA LEU A 46 0.45 -10.43 -10.98
C LEU A 46 -0.60 -9.65 -11.78
N ARG A 47 -1.47 -10.34 -12.52
CA ARG A 47 -2.60 -9.75 -13.23
C ARG A 47 -3.67 -9.26 -12.26
N ALA A 48 -4.15 -10.13 -11.37
CA ALA A 48 -5.14 -9.81 -10.35
C ALA A 48 -4.68 -8.68 -9.42
N LEU A 49 -3.39 -8.64 -9.07
CA LEU A 49 -2.80 -7.55 -8.31
C LEU A 49 -3.04 -6.16 -8.95
N SER A 50 -3.01 -6.11 -10.28
CA SER A 50 -3.17 -4.85 -11.03
C SER A 50 -4.64 -4.48 -11.25
N GLU A 51 -5.51 -5.48 -11.39
CA GLU A 51 -6.94 -5.31 -11.67
C GLU A 51 -7.76 -5.07 -10.39
N ASP A 52 -7.53 -5.85 -9.34
CA ASP A 52 -8.38 -5.89 -8.15
C ASP A 52 -7.91 -4.98 -7.00
N LYS A 53 -6.62 -4.59 -7.01
CA LYS A 53 -5.97 -3.79 -5.96
C LYS A 53 -6.24 -4.33 -4.54
N PRO A 54 -5.84 -5.58 -4.24
CA PRO A 54 -6.02 -6.18 -2.93
C PRO A 54 -5.25 -5.40 -1.83
N ASP A 55 -5.77 -5.46 -0.61
CA ASP A 55 -5.17 -4.83 0.57
C ASP A 55 -3.96 -5.60 1.10
N LEU A 56 -3.92 -6.91 0.93
CA LEU A 56 -2.92 -7.82 1.49
C LEU A 56 -2.66 -8.98 0.53
N LEU A 57 -1.41 -9.44 0.47
CA LEU A 57 -0.97 -10.50 -0.42
C LEU A 57 -0.50 -11.72 0.35
N LEU A 58 -0.95 -12.89 -0.07
CA LEU A 58 -0.39 -14.18 0.30
C LEU A 58 0.25 -14.81 -0.94
N LEU A 59 1.41 -15.46 -0.78
CA LEU A 59 2.15 -16.00 -1.91
C LEU A 59 2.85 -17.32 -1.57
N ASP A 60 2.53 -18.40 -2.28
CA ASP A 60 3.40 -19.58 -2.31
C ASP A 60 4.66 -19.32 -3.14
N LEU A 61 5.79 -19.82 -2.64
CA LEU A 61 7.04 -19.79 -3.38
C LEU A 61 7.14 -20.84 -4.49
N ASN A 62 6.34 -21.90 -4.40
CA ASN A 62 6.33 -23.03 -5.33
C ASN A 62 5.11 -22.94 -6.24
N LEU A 63 5.15 -22.04 -7.22
CA LEU A 63 4.12 -21.92 -8.25
C LEU A 63 4.55 -22.64 -9.54
N PRO A 64 3.60 -23.17 -10.33
CA PRO A 64 3.92 -24.02 -11.48
C PRO A 64 4.60 -23.26 -12.64
N ASP A 65 4.53 -21.94 -12.65
CA ASP A 65 4.91 -21.08 -13.78
C ASP A 65 6.13 -20.16 -13.50
N GLY A 66 6.78 -20.30 -12.35
CA GLY A 66 8.00 -19.54 -12.06
C GLY A 66 8.42 -19.51 -10.60
N SER A 67 9.49 -18.75 -10.31
CA SER A 67 9.97 -18.58 -8.94
C SER A 67 9.08 -17.62 -8.16
N GLY A 68 8.56 -18.07 -7.01
CA GLY A 68 7.81 -17.18 -6.12
C GLY A 68 8.61 -16.00 -5.57
N LEU A 69 9.94 -16.10 -5.45
CA LEU A 69 10.76 -14.94 -5.07
C LEU A 69 10.76 -13.86 -6.16
N ASP A 70 10.74 -14.25 -7.45
CA ASP A 70 10.60 -13.31 -8.55
C ASP A 70 9.19 -12.68 -8.58
N PHE A 71 8.16 -13.47 -8.28
CA PHE A 71 6.79 -12.97 -8.15
C PHE A 71 6.65 -12.01 -6.98
N LEU A 72 7.29 -12.29 -5.84
CA LEU A 72 7.36 -11.39 -4.68
C LEU A 72 7.99 -10.05 -5.09
N ALA A 73 9.16 -10.08 -5.73
CA ALA A 73 9.85 -8.87 -6.17
C ALA A 73 8.97 -8.04 -7.12
N LYS A 74 8.31 -8.69 -8.10
CA LYS A 74 7.38 -8.02 -9.02
C LYS A 74 6.16 -7.46 -8.31
N ALA A 75 5.61 -8.18 -7.33
CA ALA A 75 4.46 -7.72 -6.55
C ALA A 75 4.80 -6.46 -5.73
N ARG A 76 5.99 -6.43 -5.10
CA ARG A 76 6.46 -5.25 -4.36
C ARG A 76 6.67 -4.02 -5.23
N ILE A 77 7.03 -4.19 -6.51
CA ILE A 77 7.11 -3.07 -7.47
C ILE A 77 5.71 -2.57 -7.86
N ARG A 78 4.76 -3.48 -8.07
CA ARG A 78 3.40 -3.15 -8.55
C ARG A 78 2.49 -2.60 -7.45
N SER A 79 2.62 -3.13 -6.23
CA SER A 79 1.87 -2.71 -5.06
C SER A 79 2.81 -2.61 -3.85
N PRO A 80 3.59 -1.53 -3.74
CA PRO A 80 4.56 -1.36 -2.66
C PRO A 80 3.91 -1.20 -1.28
N GLU A 81 2.62 -0.85 -1.24
CA GLU A 81 1.90 -0.56 0.00
C GLU A 81 1.21 -1.81 0.57
N ALA A 82 0.85 -2.78 -0.28
CA ALA A 82 0.24 -4.03 0.17
C ALA A 82 1.28 -4.92 0.87
N PRO A 83 1.09 -5.28 2.15
CA PRO A 83 1.97 -6.21 2.84
C PRO A 83 1.86 -7.61 2.21
N VAL A 84 2.98 -8.31 2.16
CA VAL A 84 3.07 -9.65 1.60
C VAL A 84 3.49 -10.65 2.67
N ILE A 85 2.70 -11.71 2.85
CA ILE A 85 3.06 -12.87 3.66
C ILE A 85 3.35 -14.01 2.70
N VAL A 86 4.46 -14.70 2.91
CA VAL A 86 4.77 -15.91 2.14
C VAL A 86 4.21 -17.14 2.85
N VAL A 87 3.58 -18.05 2.11
CA VAL A 87 2.98 -19.28 2.63
C VAL A 87 3.47 -20.46 1.80
N THR A 88 4.41 -21.25 2.29
CA THR A 88 5.02 -22.32 1.47
C THR A 88 5.45 -23.54 2.28
N ALA A 89 5.68 -24.65 1.59
CA ALA A 89 6.19 -25.89 2.19
C ALA A 89 7.72 -25.88 2.41
N SER A 90 8.46 -24.89 1.87
CA SER A 90 9.91 -24.81 2.06
C SER A 90 10.27 -24.46 3.50
N ASN A 91 11.00 -25.32 4.21
CA ASN A 91 11.52 -24.99 5.54
C ASN A 91 12.97 -24.50 5.49
N SER A 92 13.45 -24.11 4.30
CA SER A 92 14.82 -23.62 4.13
C SER A 92 14.98 -22.24 4.75
N VAL A 93 15.92 -22.13 5.70
CA VAL A 93 16.29 -20.84 6.30
C VAL A 93 16.70 -19.84 5.22
N ASP A 94 17.37 -20.28 4.17
CA ASP A 94 17.79 -19.41 3.07
C ASP A 94 16.62 -18.80 2.31
N ASP A 95 15.55 -19.58 2.07
CA ASP A 95 14.36 -19.08 1.37
C ASP A 95 13.58 -18.10 2.24
N VAL A 96 13.49 -18.38 3.54
CA VAL A 96 12.89 -17.45 4.52
C VAL A 96 13.66 -16.13 4.53
N VAL A 97 14.99 -16.18 4.62
CA VAL A 97 15.83 -14.98 4.60
C VAL A 97 15.68 -14.21 3.29
N LYS A 98 15.63 -14.91 2.14
CA LYS A 98 15.42 -14.28 0.82
C LYS A 98 14.04 -13.64 0.71
N ALA A 99 12.99 -14.30 1.18
CA ALA A 99 11.63 -13.77 1.17
C ALA A 99 11.52 -12.49 2.01
N LEU A 100 12.05 -12.51 3.23
CA LEU A 100 12.06 -11.33 4.11
C LEU A 100 12.88 -10.18 3.51
N LYS A 101 14.08 -10.46 2.97
CA LYS A 101 14.88 -9.48 2.24
C LYS A 101 14.19 -8.96 0.97
N GLY A 102 13.38 -9.80 0.34
CA GLY A 102 12.56 -9.47 -0.83
C GLY A 102 11.33 -8.62 -0.52
N GLY A 103 11.08 -8.31 0.75
CA GLY A 103 9.98 -7.44 1.19
C GLY A 103 8.72 -8.17 1.66
N ALA A 104 8.79 -9.48 1.89
CA ALA A 104 7.77 -10.15 2.69
C ALA A 104 7.86 -9.67 4.15
N ILE A 105 6.71 -9.47 4.79
CA ILE A 105 6.64 -8.98 6.17
C ILE A 105 6.60 -10.13 7.19
N ASP A 106 6.17 -11.31 6.76
CA ASP A 106 6.11 -12.52 7.56
C ASP A 106 6.12 -13.74 6.64
N TYR A 107 6.28 -14.91 7.25
CA TYR A 107 6.45 -16.18 6.59
C TYR A 107 5.72 -17.29 7.36
N LEU A 108 4.96 -18.13 6.65
CA LEU A 108 4.20 -19.25 7.18
C LEU A 108 4.63 -20.55 6.48
N THR A 109 4.97 -21.56 7.28
CA THR A 109 5.24 -22.91 6.80
C THR A 109 3.96 -23.71 6.65
N LYS A 110 3.86 -24.51 5.58
CA LYS A 110 2.82 -25.53 5.44
C LYS A 110 3.20 -26.80 6.21
N PRO A 111 2.27 -27.50 6.88
CA PRO A 111 0.86 -27.13 7.06
C PRO A 111 0.70 -25.91 7.96
N VAL A 112 -0.20 -25.01 7.57
CA VAL A 112 -0.36 -23.71 8.24
C VAL A 112 -0.99 -23.90 9.61
N ASP A 113 -0.31 -23.42 10.65
CA ASP A 113 -0.88 -23.30 11.99
C ASP A 113 -1.90 -22.15 12.03
N ILE A 114 -3.12 -22.47 12.47
CA ILE A 114 -4.25 -21.54 12.46
C ILE A 114 -3.94 -20.30 13.30
N GLN A 115 -3.43 -20.47 14.53
CA GLN A 115 -3.17 -19.36 15.44
C GLN A 115 -2.05 -18.46 14.90
N ARG A 116 -0.99 -19.05 14.34
CA ARG A 116 0.10 -18.32 13.69
C ARG A 116 -0.41 -17.50 12.50
N MET A 117 -1.28 -18.07 11.68
CA MET A 117 -1.87 -17.37 10.54
C MET A 117 -2.74 -16.18 10.98
N ILE A 118 -3.59 -16.36 12.00
CA ILE A 118 -4.42 -15.28 12.55
C ILE A 118 -3.54 -14.12 13.02
N VAL A 119 -2.48 -14.42 13.78
CA VAL A 119 -1.53 -13.40 14.26
C VAL A 119 -0.83 -12.70 13.09
N SER A 120 -0.41 -13.45 12.08
CA SER A 120 0.26 -12.92 10.89
C SER A 120 -0.66 -11.96 10.11
N LEU A 121 -1.91 -12.37 9.85
CA LEU A 121 -2.93 -11.55 9.18
C LEU A 121 -3.29 -10.30 9.97
N ALA A 122 -3.43 -10.40 11.30
CA ALA A 122 -3.70 -9.25 12.16
C ALA A 122 -2.56 -8.21 12.11
N ASN A 123 -1.31 -8.67 12.16
CA ASN A 123 -0.13 -7.81 12.04
C ASN A 123 -0.03 -7.15 10.66
N ALA A 124 -0.26 -7.93 9.60
CA ALA A 124 -0.28 -7.43 8.23
C ALA A 124 -1.37 -6.38 8.00
N THR A 125 -2.56 -6.60 8.55
CA THR A 125 -3.68 -5.64 8.50
C THR A 125 -3.36 -4.35 9.24
N LYS A 126 -2.70 -4.45 10.39
CA LYS A 126 -2.23 -3.26 11.13
C LYS A 126 -1.23 -2.46 10.29
N ILE A 127 -0.27 -3.11 9.65
CA ILE A 127 0.71 -2.45 8.76
C ILE A 127 -0.01 -1.79 7.58
N MET A 128 -0.94 -2.48 6.94
CA MET A 128 -1.75 -1.96 5.83
C MET A 128 -2.52 -0.69 6.24
N ARG A 129 -3.23 -0.72 7.37
CA ARG A 129 -3.97 0.45 7.88
C ARG A 129 -3.06 1.63 8.17
N GLN A 130 -1.91 1.38 8.79
CA GLN A 130 -0.92 2.43 9.04
C GLN A 130 -0.40 3.06 7.74
N GLN A 131 -0.18 2.28 6.68
CA GLN A 131 0.20 2.84 5.37
C GLN A 131 -0.93 3.67 4.78
N GLN A 132 -2.17 3.18 4.80
CA GLN A 132 -3.34 3.92 4.33
C GLN A 132 -3.53 5.25 5.07
N ASP A 133 -3.40 5.25 6.41
CA ASP A 133 -3.48 6.46 7.23
C ASP A 133 -2.38 7.46 6.88
N LEU A 134 -1.14 6.98 6.67
CA LEU A 134 -0.03 7.83 6.26
C LEU A 134 -0.28 8.48 4.89
N ILE A 135 -0.80 7.72 3.92
CA ILE A 135 -1.13 8.23 2.59
C ILE A 135 -2.26 9.25 2.67
N LYS A 136 -3.31 8.94 3.43
CA LYS A 136 -4.45 9.84 3.65
C LYS A 136 -3.99 11.14 4.30
N LEU A 137 -3.23 11.07 5.38
CA LEU A 137 -2.72 12.26 6.08
C LEU A 137 -1.82 13.10 5.18
N ARG A 138 -0.94 12.47 4.39
CA ARG A 138 -0.11 13.18 3.39
C ARG A 138 -0.97 13.87 2.33
N SER A 139 -2.03 13.23 1.88
CA SER A 139 -2.96 13.80 0.91
C SER A 139 -3.72 14.99 1.49
N GLU A 140 -4.19 14.92 2.73
CA GLU A 140 -4.89 16.01 3.43
C GLU A 140 -3.98 17.22 3.65
N VAL A 141 -2.72 16.98 4.03
CA VAL A 141 -1.70 18.02 4.13
C VAL A 141 -1.49 18.69 2.77
N LYS A 142 -1.35 17.90 1.70
CA LYS A 142 -1.18 18.44 0.34
C LYS A 142 -2.40 19.28 -0.09
N GLU A 143 -3.61 18.77 0.12
CA GLU A 143 -4.85 19.47 -0.20
C GLU A 143 -4.97 20.79 0.58
N SER A 144 -4.62 20.80 1.87
CA SER A 144 -4.69 22.00 2.71
C SER A 144 -3.81 23.15 2.22
N TYR A 145 -2.71 22.84 1.53
CA TYR A 145 -1.77 23.84 1.01
C TYR A 145 -1.86 24.05 -0.51
N ARG A 146 -2.91 23.52 -1.14
CA ARG A 146 -3.17 23.79 -2.55
C ARG A 146 -3.29 25.28 -2.82
N LEU A 147 -2.73 25.65 -3.95
CA LEU A 147 -2.70 27.00 -4.49
C LEU A 147 -4.11 27.60 -4.62
N GLU A 148 -5.11 26.75 -4.82
CA GLU A 148 -6.53 27.08 -4.87
C GLU A 148 -7.09 27.59 -3.53
N HIS A 149 -6.50 27.24 -2.38
CA HIS A 149 -6.90 27.74 -1.07
C HIS A 149 -6.33 29.12 -0.73
N MET A 150 -5.47 29.70 -1.58
CA MET A 150 -5.06 31.10 -1.44
C MET A 150 -6.22 32.05 -1.76
N ILE A 151 -6.76 32.69 -0.73
CA ILE A 151 -7.87 33.64 -0.84
C ILE A 151 -7.38 34.96 -1.44
N GLY A 152 -8.10 35.45 -2.44
CA GLY A 152 -7.84 36.75 -3.06
C GLY A 152 -8.07 36.73 -4.57
N SER A 153 -8.74 37.76 -5.08
CA SER A 153 -9.08 37.93 -6.49
C SER A 153 -8.37 39.13 -7.14
N SER A 154 -7.47 39.79 -6.41
CA SER A 154 -6.74 40.95 -6.93
C SER A 154 -5.80 40.55 -8.08
N PRO A 155 -5.50 41.49 -9.02
CA PRO A 155 -4.51 41.24 -10.08
C PRO A 155 -3.15 40.79 -9.54
N ALA A 156 -2.70 41.36 -8.41
CA ALA A 156 -1.44 41.00 -7.77
C ALA A 156 -1.47 39.55 -7.23
N THR A 157 -2.57 39.13 -6.59
CA THR A 157 -2.72 37.74 -6.10
C THR A 157 -2.76 36.75 -7.27
N LYS A 158 -3.35 37.14 -8.41
CA LYS A 158 -3.34 36.31 -9.62
C LYS A 158 -1.92 36.14 -10.18
N GLN A 159 -1.15 37.22 -10.27
CA GLN A 159 0.26 37.16 -10.69
C GLN A 159 1.10 36.25 -9.80
N VAL A 160 0.92 36.33 -8.47
CA VAL A 160 1.60 35.43 -7.53
C VAL A 160 1.24 33.97 -7.81
N ARG A 161 -0.05 33.65 -8.00
CA ARG A 161 -0.49 32.28 -8.34
C ARG A 161 0.12 31.77 -9.65
N ASP A 162 0.20 32.62 -10.68
CA ASP A 162 0.78 32.27 -11.96
C ASP A 162 2.29 31.99 -11.86
N LEU A 163 3.01 32.80 -11.08
CA LEU A 163 4.44 32.57 -10.80
C LEU A 163 4.68 31.27 -10.04
N ILE A 164 3.86 30.96 -9.04
CA ILE A 164 3.97 29.69 -8.30
C ILE A 164 3.75 28.51 -9.24
N ARG A 165 2.73 28.56 -10.13
CA ARG A 165 2.48 27.49 -11.12
C ARG A 165 3.66 27.25 -12.07
N GLN A 166 4.41 28.30 -12.39
CA GLN A 166 5.60 28.20 -13.26
C GLN A 166 6.83 27.68 -12.50
N ALA A 167 7.02 28.10 -11.25
CA ALA A 167 8.21 27.78 -10.46
C ALA A 167 8.12 26.42 -9.74
N ALA A 168 6.93 26.03 -9.27
CA ALA A 168 6.72 24.79 -8.51
C ALA A 168 7.22 23.50 -9.18
N PRO A 169 7.07 23.28 -10.50
CA PRO A 169 7.57 22.05 -11.14
C PRO A 169 9.09 22.06 -11.41
N THR A 170 9.84 23.02 -10.86
CA THR A 170 11.28 23.20 -11.12
C THR A 170 12.11 23.17 -9.84
N ASP A 171 13.41 22.89 -9.97
CA ASP A 171 14.37 22.94 -8.85
C ASP A 171 14.94 24.35 -8.61
N ALA A 172 14.33 25.39 -9.19
CA ALA A 172 14.82 26.76 -9.05
C ALA A 172 14.64 27.30 -7.63
N THR A 173 15.65 28.01 -7.11
CA THR A 173 15.54 28.69 -5.81
C THR A 173 14.62 29.91 -5.93
N VAL A 174 13.59 29.98 -5.09
CA VAL A 174 12.61 31.08 -5.08
C VAL A 174 12.79 31.96 -3.84
N LEU A 175 12.89 33.29 -4.05
CA LEU A 175 12.91 34.29 -2.97
C LEU A 175 11.51 34.91 -2.82
N ILE A 176 10.93 34.84 -1.62
CA ILE A 176 9.60 35.38 -1.31
C ILE A 176 9.76 36.61 -0.41
N MET A 177 9.31 37.77 -0.89
CA MET A 177 9.38 39.05 -0.16
C MET A 177 7.99 39.62 0.14
N GLY A 178 7.92 40.47 1.16
CA GLY A 178 6.67 41.11 1.61
C GLY A 178 6.70 41.45 3.10
N GLU A 179 5.83 42.36 3.52
CA GLU A 179 5.70 42.79 4.92
C GLU A 179 5.19 41.65 5.83
N SER A 180 5.25 41.83 7.15
CA SER A 180 4.74 40.84 8.10
C SER A 180 3.23 40.61 7.89
N GLY A 181 2.77 39.36 7.98
CA GLY A 181 1.35 39.02 7.81
C GLY A 181 0.83 38.98 6.36
N THR A 182 1.65 39.23 5.34
CA THR A 182 1.22 39.25 3.91
C THR A 182 1.06 37.87 3.25
N GLY A 183 1.15 36.77 4.02
CA GLY A 183 0.94 35.42 3.50
C GLY A 183 2.14 34.77 2.80
N LYS A 184 3.38 35.26 3.03
CA LYS A 184 4.62 34.66 2.46
C LYS A 184 4.77 33.16 2.74
N GLU A 185 4.32 32.70 3.92
CA GLU A 185 4.36 31.28 4.28
C GLU A 185 3.37 30.44 3.43
N LEU A 186 2.21 30.99 3.08
CA LEU A 186 1.25 30.33 2.20
C LEU A 186 1.83 30.17 0.78
N VAL A 187 2.56 31.18 0.29
CA VAL A 187 3.28 31.10 -1.00
C VAL A 187 4.34 30.01 -0.96
N ALA A 188 5.14 29.93 0.11
CA ALA A 188 6.17 28.90 0.24
C ALA A 188 5.58 27.48 0.29
N ARG A 189 4.48 27.28 1.04
CA ARG A 189 3.79 25.99 1.10
C ARG A 189 3.13 25.64 -0.23
N ALA A 190 2.52 26.61 -0.90
CA ALA A 190 1.94 26.40 -2.24
C ALA A 190 3.01 26.03 -3.27
N LEU A 191 4.23 26.60 -3.21
CA LEU A 191 5.35 26.17 -4.05
C LEU A 191 5.78 24.73 -3.75
N HIS A 192 5.77 24.32 -2.48
CA HIS A 192 6.22 22.99 -2.06
C HIS A 192 5.20 21.88 -2.34
N TYR A 193 3.91 22.18 -2.23
CA TYR A 193 2.82 21.20 -2.36
C TYR A 193 2.04 21.27 -3.69
N ALA A 194 2.41 22.19 -4.59
CA ALA A 194 1.81 22.28 -5.93
C ALA A 194 2.08 21.05 -6.81
#